data_AF-A0A5E4DD48-F1
#
_entry.id   AF-A0A5E4DD48-F1
#
_cell.length_a   1.000
_cell.length_b   1.000
_cell.length_c   1.000
_cell.angle_alpha   90.00
_cell.angle_beta   90.00
_cell.angle_gamma   90.00
#
_symmetry.space_group_name_H-M   'P 1'
#
loop_
_entity.id
_entity.type
_entity.pdbx_description
1 polymer ?
#
loop_
_entity_poly.entity_id
_entity_poly.type
_entity_poly.pdbx_seq_one_letter_code
_entity_poly.pdbx_strand_id
1 'polypeptide(L)' 'TVYKEFQRGFYKVCDKEIIEIFHPEELKDVIVGNTDYDWETFEKNASYEQGYNNSHPTIVMFWEALHKLTLEEKKKFL' A
#
# COMPACT_ATOMS: atom_id res chain seq x y z
N THR A 1 3.70 -15.40 28.25
CA THR A 1 2.51 -15.46 27.38
C THR A 1 2.97 -15.33 25.95
N VAL A 2 2.20 -15.85 24.98
CA VAL A 2 2.52 -15.72 23.54
C VAL A 2 2.79 -14.26 23.16
N TYR A 3 2.00 -13.34 23.70
CA TYR A 3 2.18 -11.90 23.49
C TYR A 3 3.55 -11.36 23.95
N LYS A 4 4.06 -11.77 25.11
CA LYS A 4 5.37 -11.30 25.61
C LYS A 4 6.52 -11.72 24.69
N GLU A 5 6.43 -12.91 24.11
CA GLU A 5 7.44 -13.40 23.17
C GLU A 5 7.34 -12.70 21.81
N PHE A 6 6.13 -12.43 21.31
CA PHE A 6 5.90 -11.58 20.14
C PHE A 6 6.48 -10.19 20.34
N GLN A 7 6.15 -9.52 21.46
CA GLN A 7 6.63 -8.17 21.78
C GLN A 7 8.16 -8.13 21.83
N ARG A 8 8.79 -9.13 22.48
CA ARG A 8 10.25 -9.24 22.54
C ARG A 8 10.87 -9.38 21.15
N GLY A 9 10.24 -10.14 20.25
CA GLY A 9 10.68 -10.29 18.87
C GLY A 9 10.49 -9.02 18.03
N PHE A 10 9.32 -8.40 18.15
CA PHE A 10 8.95 -7.18 17.43
C PHE A 10 9.92 -6.04 17.72
N TYR A 11 10.29 -5.82 18.99
CA TYR A 11 11.25 -4.78 19.36
C TYR A 11 12.73 -5.07 19.02
N LYS A 12 13.04 -6.22 18.41
CA LYS A 12 14.38 -6.42 17.80
C LYS A 12 14.52 -5.72 16.45
N VAL A 13 13.39 -5.43 15.80
CA VAL A 13 13.35 -4.87 14.45
C VAL A 13 12.77 -3.45 14.47
N CYS A 14 11.74 -3.24 15.29
CA CYS A 14 11.09 -1.95 15.46
C CYS A 14 11.60 -1.26 16.73
N ASP A 15 12.09 -0.03 16.62
CA ASP A 15 12.55 0.73 17.78
C ASP A 15 11.37 1.03 18.71
N LYS A 16 11.50 0.61 19.97
CA LYS A 16 10.43 0.75 20.96
C LYS A 16 10.05 2.22 21.18
N GLU A 17 11.02 3.13 21.19
CA GLU A 17 10.78 4.55 21.44
C GLU A 17 9.96 5.17 20.30
N ILE A 18 10.19 4.73 19.06
CA ILE A 18 9.43 5.18 17.90
C ILE A 18 7.99 4.63 17.94
N ILE A 19 7.84 3.35 18.31
CA ILE A 19 6.53 2.69 18.36
C ILE A 19 5.62 3.32 19.43
N GLU A 20 6.17 3.80 20.54
CA GLU A 20 5.42 4.45 21.62
C GLU A 20 4.90 5.85 21.26
N ILE A 21 5.32 6.44 20.14
CA ILE A 21 4.81 7.74 19.65
C ILE A 21 3.40 7.60 19.05
N PHE A 22 3.07 6.44 18.49
CA PHE A 22 1.81 6.22 17.80
C PHE A 22 0.67 5.86 18.74
N HIS A 23 -0.52 6.38 18.46
CA HIS A 23 -1.73 5.78 18.98
C HIS A 23 -1.94 4.37 18.36
N PRO A 24 -2.66 3.45 19.04
CA PRO A 24 -2.83 2.08 18.54
C PRO A 24 -3.37 1.97 17.11
N GLU A 25 -4.27 2.87 16.72
CA GLU A 25 -4.83 2.98 15.38
C GLU A 25 -3.78 3.43 14.35
N GLU A 26 -2.97 4.44 14.67
CA GLU A 26 -1.91 4.93 13.79
C GLU A 26 -0.81 3.87 13.60
N LEU A 27 -0.45 3.16 14.67
CA LEU A 27 0.51 2.06 14.61
C LEU A 27 0.01 0.94 13.70
N LYS A 28 -1.28 0.61 13.81
CA LYS A 28 -1.92 -0.37 12.94
C LYS A 28 -1.85 0.08 11.48
N ASP A 29 -2.16 1.35 11.20
CA ASP A 29 -2.14 1.88 9.82
C ASP A 29 -0.72 1.89 9.24
N VAL A 30 0.31 2.16 10.05
CA VAL A 30 1.72 2.08 9.63
C VAL A 30 2.15 0.64 9.32
N ILE A 31 1.69 -0.34 10.12
CA ILE A 31 2.09 -1.74 9.97
C ILE A 31 1.31 -2.44 8.86
N VAL A 32 0.00 -2.22 8.81
CA VAL A 32 -0.92 -2.89 7.87
C VAL A 32 -0.97 -2.14 6.54
N GLY A 33 -0.63 -0.85 6.54
CA GLY A 33 -0.85 0.05 5.43
C GLY A 33 -2.29 0.56 5.37
N ASN A 34 -2.49 1.67 4.68
CA ASN A 34 -3.82 2.19 4.37
C ASN A 34 -4.39 1.42 3.17
N THR A 35 -5.63 0.91 3.29
CA THR A 35 -6.32 0.17 2.21
C THR A 35 -7.30 1.04 1.41
N ASP A 36 -7.39 2.33 1.76
CA ASP A 36 -8.15 3.33 1.05
C ASP A 36 -7.27 3.94 -0.04
N TYR A 37 -7.06 3.13 -1.08
CA TYR A 37 -6.20 3.49 -2.21
C TYR A 37 -6.86 4.57 -3.05
N ASP A 38 -6.18 5.72 -3.18
CA ASP A 38 -6.49 6.71 -4.21
C ASP A 38 -5.91 6.23 -5.56
N TRP A 39 -6.79 5.63 -6.36
CA TRP A 39 -6.45 5.08 -7.67
C TRP A 39 -6.05 6.16 -8.69
N GLU A 40 -6.51 7.40 -8.54
CA GLU A 40 -6.09 8.50 -9.41
C GLU A 40 -4.65 8.91 -9.08
N THR A 41 -4.32 9.02 -7.79
CA THR A 41 -2.96 9.24 -7.33
C THR A 41 -2.05 8.09 -7.74
N PHE A 42 -2.53 6.85 -7.71
CA PHE A 42 -1.77 5.68 -8.16
C PHE A 42 -1.42 5.77 -9.65
N GLU A 43 -2.38 6.11 -10.52
CA GLU A 43 -2.15 6.33 -11.95
C GLU A 43 -1.17 7.48 -12.22
N LYS A 44 -1.36 8.61 -11.53
CA LYS A 44 -0.53 9.81 -11.71
C LYS A 44 0.94 9.58 -11.37
N ASN A 45 1.22 8.72 -10.40
CA ASN A 45 2.59 8.42 -9.95
C ASN A 45 3.19 7.18 -10.62
N ALA A 46 2.45 6.51 -11.51
CA ALA A 46 2.95 5.35 -12.23
C ALA A 46 4.08 5.75 -13.18
N SER A 47 5.18 4.98 -13.12
CA SER A 47 6.32 5.13 -14.02
C SER A 47 6.25 4.05 -15.10
N TYR A 48 6.61 4.43 -16.33
CA TYR A 48 6.52 3.58 -17.50
C TYR A 48 7.91 3.35 -18.07
N GLU A 49 8.22 2.10 -18.40
CA GLU A 49 9.52 1.70 -18.94
C GLU A 49 9.40 1.14 -20.36
N GLN A 50 10.55 0.85 -20.99
CA GLN A 50 10.63 0.14 -22.28
C GLN A 50 9.84 0.81 -23.44
N GLY A 51 9.79 2.14 -23.44
CA GLY A 51 9.13 2.92 -24.50
C GLY A 51 7.65 3.21 -24.26
N TYR A 52 7.06 2.71 -23.17
CA TYR A 52 5.74 3.15 -22.73
C TYR A 52 5.79 4.54 -22.10
N ASN A 53 4.67 5.25 -22.21
CA ASN A 53 4.42 6.50 -21.50
C ASN A 53 2.92 6.61 -21.18
N ASN A 54 2.54 7.62 -20.42
CA ASN A 54 1.15 7.84 -19.99
C ASN A 54 0.14 7.98 -21.14
N SER A 55 0.59 8.36 -22.34
CA SER A 55 -0.25 8.56 -23.52
C SER A 55 -0.21 7.35 -24.47
N HIS A 56 0.59 6.32 -24.15
CA HIS A 56 0.70 5.14 -24.98
C HIS A 56 -0.64 4.37 -24.96
N PRO A 57 -1.20 3.94 -26.11
CA PRO A 57 -2.52 3.30 -26.16
C PRO A 57 -2.69 2.13 -25.19
N THR A 58 -1.69 1.26 -25.07
CA THR A 58 -1.66 0.16 -24.10
C THR A 58 -1.81 0.62 -22.64
N ILE A 59 -1.16 1.72 -22.27
CA ILE A 59 -1.22 2.27 -20.90
C ILE A 59 -2.59 2.88 -20.62
N VAL A 60 -3.13 3.62 -21.59
CA VAL A 60 -4.49 4.18 -21.49
C VAL A 60 -5.52 3.06 -21.33
N MET A 61 -5.45 2.02 -22.16
CA MET A 61 -6.34 0.85 -22.05
C MET A 61 -6.19 0.12 -20.72
N PHE A 62 -4.97 0.01 -20.19
CA PHE A 62 -4.72 -0.58 -18.88
C PHE A 62 -5.46 0.17 -17.78
N TRP A 63 -5.32 1.50 -17.70
CA TRP A 63 -5.98 2.31 -16.68
C TRP A 63 -7.50 2.33 -16.86
N GLU A 64 -8.00 2.39 -18.10
CA GLU A 64 -9.44 2.26 -18.37
C GLU A 64 -10.01 0.92 -17.88
N ALA A 65 -9.28 -0.18 -18.06
CA ALA A 65 -9.69 -1.50 -17.59
C ALA A 65 -9.61 -1.57 -16.06
N LEU A 66 -8.51 -1.10 -15.47
CA LEU A 66 -8.30 -1.10 -14.03
C LEU A 66 -9.38 -0.26 -13.33
N HIS A 67 -9.72 0.91 -13.86
CA HIS A 67 -10.75 1.80 -13.29
C HIS A 67 -12.15 1.19 -13.26
N LYS A 68 -12.46 0.29 -14.22
CA LYS A 68 -13.73 -0.44 -14.29
C LYS A 68 -13.85 -1.59 -13.28
N LEU A 69 -12.75 -2.03 -12.67
CA LEU A 69 -12.77 -3.08 -11.66
C LEU A 69 -13.46 -2.60 -10.36
N THR A 70 -14.08 -3.55 -9.65
CA THR A 70 -14.56 -3.31 -8.29
C THR A 70 -13.40 -3.04 -7.33
N LEU A 71 -13.66 -2.40 -6.19
CA LEU A 71 -12.63 -2.14 -5.18
C LEU A 71 -11.90 -3.43 -4.75
N GLU A 72 -12.65 -4.53 -4.59
CA GLU A 72 -12.07 -5.82 -4.19
C GLU A 72 -11.20 -6.45 -5.28
N GLU A 73 -11.53 -6.25 -6.55
CA GLU A 73 -10.69 -6.69 -7.67
C GLU A 73 -9.43 -5.84 -7.79
N LYS A 74 -9.55 -4.51 -7.63
CA LYS A 74 -8.39 -3.60 -7.60
C LYS A 74 -7.44 -3.94 -6.44
N LYS A 75 -7.97 -4.26 -5.26
CA LYS A 75 -7.17 -4.72 -4.09
C LYS A 75 -6.52 -6.08 -4.27
N LYS A 76 -7.00 -6.93 -5.19
CA LYS A 76 -6.35 -8.21 -5.54
C LYS A 76 -5.30 -8.07 -6.63
N PHE A 77 -5.38 -7.01 -7.43
CA PHE A 77 -4.39 -6.69 -8.44
C PHE A 77 -3.07 -6.21 -7.80
N LEU A 78 -3.17 -5.48 -6.69
CA LEU A 78 -2.05 -5.08 -5.82
C LEU A 78 -1.76 -6.15 -4.75
#